data_AF-A0A5K0VHR9-F1
#
_entry.id   AF-A0A5K0VHR9-F1
#
_cell.length_a   1.000
_cell.length_b   1.000
_cell.length_c   1.000
_cell.angle_alpha   90.00
_cell.angle_beta   90.00
_cell.angle_gamma   90.00
#
_symmetry.space_group_name_H-M   'P 1'
#
loop_
_entity.id
_entity.type
_entity.pdbx_description
1 polymer ?
#
loop_
_entity_poly.entity_id
_entity_poly.type
_entity_poly.pdbx_seq_one_letter_code
_entity_poly.pdbx_strand_id
1 'polypeptide(L)'
;GFGNVGSTAAQLISEQGGKVVAISDVTGAIKNSNGLDIPRLIKYAKEHRGIKGFDGGDPIDPKTLLVEDCDVLIPAALGGVIT
;
A
#
# COMPACT_ATOMS: atom_id res chain seq x y z
N GLY A 1 4.30 -3.56 -2.34
CA GLY A 1 3.63 -4.51 -3.24
C GLY A 1 2.26 -4.83 -2.68
N PHE A 2 1.22 -4.89 -3.52
CA PHE A 2 -0.16 -5.13 -3.08
C PHE A 2 -0.79 -6.38 -3.73
N GLY A 3 0.00 -7.46 -3.82
CA GLY A 3 -0.49 -8.81 -4.17
C GLY A 3 -0.82 -9.63 -2.92
N ASN A 4 -0.96 -10.96 -3.05
CA ASN A 4 -1.39 -11.86 -1.97
C ASN A 4 -0.76 -11.58 -0.59
N VAL A 5 0.57 -11.48 -0.52
CA VAL A 5 1.26 -11.25 0.76
C VAL A 5 1.03 -9.82 1.28
N GLY A 6 1.23 -8.82 0.42
CA GLY A 6 1.15 -7.42 0.81
C GLY A 6 -0.27 -6.98 1.21
N SER A 7 -1.30 -7.45 0.49
CA SER A 7 -2.69 -7.14 0.82
C SER A 7 -3.16 -7.84 2.09
N THR A 8 -2.78 -9.10 2.32
CA THR A 8 -3.06 -9.81 3.58
C THR A 8 -2.34 -9.14 4.75
N ALA A 9 -1.07 -8.76 4.61
CA ALA A 9 -0.35 -8.04 5.66
C ALA A 9 -1.04 -6.71 6.00
N ALA A 10 -1.39 -5.90 4.99
CA ALA A 10 -2.09 -4.64 5.18
C ALA A 10 -3.46 -4.84 5.87
N GLN A 11 -4.20 -5.89 5.51
CA GLN A 11 -5.48 -6.22 6.12
C GLN A 11 -5.32 -6.55 7.61
N LEU A 12 -4.42 -7.47 7.95
CA LEU A 12 -4.20 -7.89 9.34
C LEU A 12 -3.72 -6.72 10.23
N ILE A 13 -2.85 -5.86 9.69
CA ILE A 13 -2.40 -4.65 10.39
C ILE A 13 -3.58 -3.72 10.65
N SER A 14 -4.40 -3.47 9.63
CA SER A 14 -5.59 -2.61 9.77
C SER A 14 -6.61 -3.17 10.77
N GLU A 15 -6.82 -4.49 10.79
CA GLU A 15 -7.72 -5.18 11.72
C GLU A 15 -7.24 -5.12 13.17
N GLN A 16 -5.93 -5.06 13.39
CA GLN A 16 -5.30 -4.87 14.71
C GLN A 16 -5.25 -3.39 15.15
N GLY A 17 -5.82 -2.47 14.37
CA GLY A 17 -5.83 -1.03 14.66
C GLY A 17 -4.58 -0.28 14.19
N GLY A 18 -3.69 -0.94 13.46
CA GLY A 18 -2.55 -0.30 12.81
C GLY A 18 -2.97 0.56 11.62
N LYS A 19 -2.21 1.62 11.37
CA LYS A 19 -2.47 2.53 10.24
C LYS A 19 -1.56 2.19 9.07
N VAL A 20 -2.15 1.80 7.94
CA VAL A 20 -1.40 1.65 6.68
C VAL A 20 -1.40 2.99 5.97
N VAL A 21 -0.26 3.69 5.98
CA VAL A 21 -0.14 5.07 5.49
C VAL A 21 0.23 5.17 4.01
N ALA A 22 0.89 4.16 3.43
CA ALA A 22 1.30 4.17 2.03
C ALA A 22 1.37 2.74 1.47
N ILE A 23 1.00 2.57 0.21
CA ILE A 23 1.09 1.31 -0.53
C ILE A 23 1.60 1.60 -1.95
N SER A 24 2.51 0.75 -2.44
CA SER A 24 2.94 0.72 -3.84
C SER A 24 2.71 -0.66 -4.46
N ASP A 25 2.31 -0.68 -5.73
CA ASP A 25 2.26 -1.85 -6.59
C ASP A 25 2.82 -1.55 -7.99
N VAL A 26 2.64 -2.48 -8.94
CA VAL A 26 3.12 -2.32 -10.31
C VAL A 26 2.43 -1.19 -11.10
N THR A 27 1.28 -0.71 -10.64
CA THR A 27 0.48 0.33 -11.29
C THR A 27 0.78 1.72 -10.75
N GLY A 28 1.29 1.83 -9.52
CA GLY A 28 1.67 3.11 -8.91
C GLY A 28 1.80 3.02 -7.39
N ALA A 29 1.78 4.17 -6.74
CA ALA A 29 1.82 4.30 -5.29
C ALA A 29 0.81 5.34 -4.81
N ILE A 30 0.22 5.08 -3.66
CA ILE A 30 -0.74 5.97 -3.00
C ILE A 30 -0.38 6.14 -1.52
N LYS A 31 -0.70 7.31 -0.97
CA LYS A 31 -0.45 7.67 0.43
C LYS A 31 -1.69 8.32 1.05
N ASN A 32 -1.91 8.04 2.33
CA ASN A 32 -2.81 8.78 3.18
C ASN A 32 -2.25 8.77 4.62
N SER A 33 -1.76 9.91 5.11
CA SER A 33 -1.23 10.04 6.47
C SER A 33 -2.28 9.77 7.56
N ASN A 34 -3.56 9.86 7.22
CA ASN A 34 -4.68 9.50 8.11
C ASN A 34 -5.04 8.01 8.04
N GLY A 35 -4.41 7.24 7.15
CA GLY A 35 -4.62 5.82 6.95
C GLY A 35 -5.44 5.52 5.70
N LEU A 36 -5.05 4.48 4.98
CA LEU A 36 -5.79 3.96 3.84
C LEU A 36 -6.90 3.02 4.31
N ASP A 37 -8.08 3.12 3.68
CA ASP A 37 -9.16 2.13 3.85
C ASP A 37 -8.77 0.83 3.12
N ILE A 38 -8.15 -0.10 3.86
CA ILE A 38 -7.63 -1.35 3.32
C ILE A 38 -8.73 -2.25 2.75
N PRO A 39 -9.86 -2.50 3.42
CA PRO A 39 -10.96 -3.26 2.84
C PRO A 39 -11.43 -2.70 1.49
N ARG A 40 -11.59 -1.37 1.38
CA ARG A 40 -12.00 -0.73 0.12
C ARG A 40 -10.91 -0.83 -0.94
N LEU A 41 -9.65 -0.67 -0.55
CA LEU A 41 -8.51 -0.77 -1.46
C LEU A 41 -8.33 -2.19 -2.02
N ILE A 42 -8.54 -3.24 -1.21
CA ILE A 42 -8.50 -4.63 -1.67
C ILE A 42 -9.58 -4.88 -2.71
N LYS A 43 -10.82 -4.40 -2.46
CA LYS A 43 -11.91 -4.51 -3.44
C LYS A 43 -11.57 -3.77 -4.73
N TYR A 44 -11.09 -2.53 -4.61
CA TYR A 44 -10.68 -1.71 -5.76
C TYR A 44 -9.61 -2.40 -6.60
N ALA A 45 -8.54 -2.89 -5.97
CA ALA A 45 -7.43 -3.54 -6.63
C ALA A 45 -7.85 -4.82 -7.36
N LYS A 46 -8.81 -5.57 -6.80
CA LYS A 46 -9.39 -6.76 -7.44
C LYS A 46 -10.17 -6.42 -8.71
N GLU A 47 -10.92 -5.33 -8.71
CA GLU A 47 -11.73 -4.87 -9.84
C GLU A 47 -10.87 -4.22 -10.94
N HIS A 48 -9.87 -3.42 -10.56
CA HIS A 48 -9.06 -2.59 -11.48
C HIS A 48 -7.70 -3.19 -11.82
N ARG A 49 -7.35 -4.33 -11.20
CA ARG A 49 -6.03 -4.99 -11.34
C ARG A 49 -4.85 -4.11 -10.91
N GLY A 50 -5.07 -3.27 -9.90
CA GLY A 50 -4.05 -2.41 -9.29
C GLY A 50 -4.65 -1.29 -8.47
N ILE A 51 -3.80 -0.50 -7.82
CA ILE A 51 -4.21 0.58 -6.91
C ILE A 51 -4.27 1.97 -7.56
N LYS A 52 -3.75 2.13 -8.78
CA LYS A 52 -3.75 3.42 -9.48
C LYS A 52 -5.19 3.91 -9.72
N GLY A 53 -5.47 5.14 -9.27
CA GLY A 53 -6.79 5.76 -9.42
C GLY A 53 -7.75 5.51 -8.24
N PHE A 54 -7.29 4.84 -7.19
CA PHE A 54 -8.02 4.77 -5.93
C PHE A 54 -8.16 6.17 -5.32
N ASP A 55 -9.37 6.53 -4.89
CA ASP A 55 -9.73 7.86 -4.38
C ASP A 55 -9.55 8.01 -2.85
N GLY A 56 -9.20 6.94 -2.15
CA GLY A 56 -8.95 6.95 -0.70
C GLY A 56 -7.53 7.34 -0.28
N GLY A 57 -6.70 7.79 -1.23
CA GLY A 57 -5.35 8.28 -0.98
C GLY A 57 -4.82 9.08 -2.16
N ASP A 58 -3.77 9.86 -1.90
CA ASP A 58 -3.14 10.71 -2.90
C ASP A 58 -2.07 9.93 -3.66
N PRO A 59 -2.00 10.06 -5.00
CA PRO A 59 -0.93 9.44 -5.77
C PRO A 59 0.42 10.07 -5.42
N ILE A 60 1.43 9.23 -5.23
CA ILE A 60 2.82 9.65 -4.98
C ILE A 60 3.77 8.97 -5.95
N ASP A 61 5.01 9.45 -6.03
CA ASP A 61 6.07 8.75 -6.76
C ASP A 61 6.41 7.44 -6.03
N PRO A 62 6.30 6.27 -6.67
CA PRO A 62 6.70 5.00 -6.06
C PRO A 62 8.14 4.99 -5.51
N LYS A 63 9.03 5.81 -6.06
CA LYS A 63 10.42 5.93 -5.59
C LYS A 63 10.54 6.64 -4.23
N THR A 64 9.60 7.53 -3.89
CA THR A 64 9.63 8.23 -2.60
C THR A 64 9.02 7.38 -1.49
N LEU A 65 8.24 6.34 -1.82
CA LEU A 65 7.56 5.51 -0.82
C LEU A 65 8.51 4.88 0.21
N LEU A 66 9.72 4.49 -0.20
CA LEU A 66 10.71 3.84 0.69
C LEU A 66 11.26 4.78 1.78
N VAL A 67 11.11 6.09 1.61
CA VAL A 67 11.57 7.12 2.55
C VAL A 67 10.42 7.84 3.25
N GLU A 68 9.19 7.34 3.09
CA GLU A 68 8.04 7.89 3.80
C GLU A 68 8.11 7.59 5.29
N ASP A 69 7.65 8.55 6.08
CA ASP A 69 7.59 8.43 7.53
C ASP A 69 6.63 7.30 7.95
N CYS A 70 7.16 6.27 8.62
CA CYS A 70 6.43 5.12 9.12
C CYS A 70 7.22 4.38 10.21
N ASP A 71 6.52 3.66 11.08
CA ASP A 71 7.15 2.82 12.10
C ASP A 71 7.67 1.50 11.51
N VAL A 72 7.01 0.99 10.46
CA VAL A 72 7.28 -0.33 9.87
C VAL A 72 7.19 -0.26 8.34
N LEU A 73 8.27 -0.65 7.66
CA LEU A 73 8.32 -0.82 6.21
C LEU A 73 8.23 -2.31 5.83
N ILE A 74 7.28 -2.66 4.94
CA ILE A 74 7.04 -4.05 4.52
C ILE A 74 7.34 -4.23 3.01
N PRO A 75 8.55 -4.66 2.63
CA PRO A 75 8.89 -4.97 1.24
C PRO A 75 8.29 -6.31 0.80
N ALA A 76 7.07 -6.27 0.25
CA ALA A 76 6.34 -7.44 -0.24
C ALA A 76 6.08 -7.40 -1.77
N ALA A 77 7.11 -7.09 -2.56
CA ALA A 77 7.05 -7.05 -4.02
C ALA A 77 8.10 -8.00 -4.64
N LEU A 78 9.18 -7.45 -5.19
CA LEU A 78 10.31 -8.20 -5.73
C LEU A 78 11.51 -8.12 -4.77
N GLY A 79 12.48 -9.02 -4.94
CA GLY A 79 13.76 -8.96 -4.23
C GLY A 79 14.64 -7.80 -4.70
N GLY A 80 15.59 -7.39 -3.86
CA GLY A 80 16.55 -6.31 -4.18
C GLY A 80 15.95 -4.89 -4.17
N VAL A 81 14.82 -4.69 -3.49
CA VAL A 81 14.16 -3.38 -3.36
C VAL A 81 14.80 -2.47 -2.31
N ILE A 82 15.59 -3.05 -1.39
CA ILE A 82 16.40 -2.31 -0.42
C ILE A 82 17.86 -2.62 -0.76
N THR A 83 18.61 -1.57 -1.07
CA THR A 83 20.02 -1.61 -1.51
C THR A 83 20.78 -0.41 -1.02
#